data_AF-A0A9D2CAX2-F1
#
_entry.id   AF-A0A9D2CAX2-F1
#
_cell.length_a   1.000
_cell.length_b   1.000
_cell.length_c   1.000
_cell.angle_alpha   90.00
_cell.angle_beta   90.00
_cell.angle_gamma   90.00
#
_symmetry.space_group_name_H-M   'P 1'
#
loop_
_entity.id
_entity.type
_entity.pdbx_description
1 polymer ?
#
loop_
_entity_poly.entity_id
_entity_poly.type
_entity_poly.pdbx_seq_one_letter_code
_entity_poly.pdbx_strand_id
1 'polypeptide(L)'
;VDRFEDRQFDYVLSNPPFGTDWKAVESDVKAEHARGGQGRFAPGLPAVGDAAMLFLLHVASKMRDVDETGRGGKAGIVLNGSPLFNGGAGSGPSGIRGHMLENDLVEAIVALPNDMFYNTGIATYLWILSNAKPADRKDTVQLIDATKLGTKLRKSIGSKRNEIPDAHRDAVVRAFAGTLNEDDVEVPVKTFNKRDFAYWTVTVERPLQLRFQCTPEAISAVAEQKTLAKVEGLTEALVAFGDEVYLNREKFDKELGRHLGDHGVRLTPAQRKKLWQTIGVHDETADYCTVQTGKNKGELEPNPDLRDTENVPFGWGNHSKTHEACEETVQAYFEAEVKPHVADAWIDWSKTKTGYEIPFTRHFYEYVPPRPLEEIDSDLERVVGEILGLLREVES
;
A
#
# COMPACT_ATOMS: atom_id res chain seq x y z
N VAL A 1 27.19 -2.72 -10.83
CA VAL A 1 27.57 -3.31 -12.14
C VAL A 1 27.73 -4.80 -11.97
N ASP A 2 27.08 -5.59 -12.81
CA ASP A 2 27.13 -7.05 -12.80
C ASP A 2 28.35 -7.52 -13.58
N ARG A 3 29.16 -8.40 -12.98
CA ARG A 3 30.40 -8.88 -13.59
C ARG A 3 30.21 -10.16 -14.40
N PHE A 4 29.00 -10.71 -14.40
CA PHE A 4 28.68 -11.99 -15.00
C PHE A 4 27.38 -11.89 -15.81
N GLU A 5 27.21 -10.82 -16.60
CA GLU A 5 25.97 -10.51 -17.31
C GLU A 5 25.45 -11.72 -18.13
N ASP A 6 26.34 -12.41 -18.84
CA ASP A 6 26.02 -13.57 -19.70
C ASP A 6 25.95 -14.92 -18.96
N ARG A 7 25.95 -14.93 -17.62
CA ARG A 7 25.90 -16.16 -16.84
C ARG A 7 24.65 -16.28 -16.00
N GLN A 8 24.14 -17.49 -15.98
CA GLN A 8 23.10 -17.99 -15.08
C GLN A 8 23.62 -19.20 -14.32
N PHE A 9 22.95 -19.55 -13.21
CA PHE A 9 23.40 -20.57 -12.27
C PHE A 9 22.23 -21.47 -11.82
N ASP A 10 22.55 -22.70 -11.44
CA ASP A 10 21.57 -23.63 -10.84
C ASP A 10 21.09 -23.16 -9.45
N TYR A 11 22.01 -22.61 -8.66
CA TYR A 11 21.73 -22.12 -7.31
C TYR A 11 22.32 -20.72 -7.11
N VAL A 12 21.50 -19.79 -6.64
CA VAL A 12 21.92 -18.42 -6.32
C VAL A 12 21.63 -18.14 -4.85
N LEU A 13 22.66 -17.84 -4.05
CA LEU A 13 22.50 -17.48 -2.64
C LEU A 13 23.00 -16.06 -2.42
N SER A 14 22.20 -15.23 -1.74
CA SER A 14 22.55 -13.82 -1.54
C SER A 14 22.07 -13.28 -0.19
N ASN A 15 22.91 -12.46 0.43
CA ASN A 15 22.57 -11.66 1.61
C ASN A 15 23.03 -10.22 1.34
N PRO A 16 22.28 -9.46 0.52
CA PRO A 16 22.64 -8.09 0.17
C PRO A 16 22.56 -7.17 1.39
N PRO A 17 23.23 -6.00 1.35
CA PRO A 17 23.12 -5.03 2.42
C PRO A 17 21.68 -4.50 2.54
N PHE A 18 21.20 -4.34 3.78
CA PHE A 18 19.85 -3.86 4.06
C PHE A 18 19.80 -2.33 4.08
N GLY A 19 18.69 -1.76 3.60
CA GLY A 19 18.41 -0.31 3.69
C GLY A 19 19.42 0.58 2.95
N THR A 20 20.11 0.03 1.95
CA THR A 20 21.10 0.77 1.15
C THR A 20 20.41 1.44 -0.03
N ASP A 21 20.76 2.70 -0.29
CA ASP A 21 20.34 3.41 -1.48
C ASP A 21 21.11 2.91 -2.72
N TRP A 22 20.56 3.18 -3.90
CA TRP A 22 21.22 2.87 -5.18
C TRP A 22 21.52 4.13 -5.99
N LYS A 23 21.67 5.29 -5.32
CA LYS A 23 21.89 6.60 -5.95
C LYS A 23 23.14 6.62 -6.82
N ALA A 24 24.21 5.97 -6.36
CA ALA A 24 25.47 5.89 -7.10
C ALA A 24 25.36 5.18 -8.47
N VAL A 25 24.36 4.32 -8.64
CA VAL A 25 24.12 3.54 -9.88
C VAL A 25 22.78 3.88 -10.51
N GLU A 26 22.16 5.00 -10.12
CA GLU A 26 20.79 5.34 -10.49
C GLU A 26 20.60 5.47 -12.00
N SER A 27 21.55 6.13 -12.67
CA SER A 27 21.54 6.30 -14.13
C SER A 27 21.56 4.96 -14.86
N ASP A 28 22.44 4.04 -14.45
CA ASP A 28 22.60 2.73 -15.10
C ASP A 28 21.36 1.86 -14.90
N VAL A 29 20.80 1.85 -13.69
CA VAL A 29 19.59 1.10 -13.36
C VAL A 29 18.39 1.64 -14.13
N LYS A 30 18.24 2.98 -14.25
CA LYS A 30 17.18 3.60 -15.06
C LYS A 30 17.35 3.32 -16.55
N ALA A 31 18.58 3.37 -17.06
CA ALA A 31 18.87 3.01 -18.45
C ALA A 31 18.53 1.55 -18.73
N GLU A 32 18.83 0.65 -17.80
CA GLU A 32 18.46 -0.76 -17.92
C GLU A 32 16.96 -1.00 -17.84
N HIS A 33 16.26 -0.35 -16.91
CA HIS A 33 14.80 -0.39 -16.83
C HIS A 33 14.15 0.08 -18.15
N ALA A 34 14.68 1.15 -18.76
CA ALA A 34 14.19 1.67 -20.03
C ALA A 34 14.36 0.70 -21.22
N ARG A 35 15.23 -0.32 -21.11
CA ARG A 35 15.34 -1.40 -22.11
C ARG A 35 14.16 -2.39 -22.08
N GLY A 36 13.23 -2.25 -21.13
CA GLY A 36 12.09 -3.15 -21.00
C GLY A 36 12.53 -4.60 -20.76
N GLY A 37 11.88 -5.57 -21.39
CA GLY A 37 12.09 -7.00 -21.17
C GLY A 37 13.51 -7.53 -21.47
N GLN A 38 14.40 -6.70 -22.01
CA GLN A 38 15.83 -7.04 -22.18
C GLN A 38 16.69 -6.68 -20.95
N GLY A 39 16.11 -6.02 -19.95
CA GLY A 39 16.78 -5.63 -18.71
C GLY A 39 16.18 -6.31 -17.48
N ARG A 40 16.98 -6.45 -16.43
CA ARG A 40 16.58 -7.11 -15.17
C ARG A 40 15.50 -6.34 -14.42
N PHE A 41 15.48 -5.02 -14.59
CA PHE A 41 14.62 -4.11 -13.84
C PHE A 41 13.34 -3.73 -14.60
N ALA A 42 13.00 -4.44 -15.68
CA ALA A 42 11.77 -4.21 -16.44
C ALA A 42 10.49 -4.11 -15.59
N PRO A 43 10.29 -4.95 -14.55
CA PRO A 43 9.05 -4.93 -13.77
C PRO A 43 8.78 -3.65 -12.99
N GLY A 44 9.80 -2.85 -12.72
CA GLY A 44 9.69 -1.62 -11.96
C GLY A 44 10.97 -1.24 -11.24
N LEU A 45 10.95 -0.06 -10.63
CA LEU A 45 12.05 0.46 -9.81
C LEU A 45 11.54 0.80 -8.41
N PRO A 46 12.25 0.39 -7.34
CA PRO A 46 11.94 0.84 -5.99
C PRO A 46 12.35 2.31 -5.81
N ALA A 47 12.05 2.89 -4.65
CA ALA A 47 12.58 4.21 -4.29
C ALA A 47 14.12 4.19 -4.30
N VAL A 48 14.75 5.31 -4.67
CA VAL A 48 16.23 5.41 -4.73
C VAL A 48 16.88 5.04 -3.39
N GLY A 49 16.21 5.31 -2.27
CA GLY A 49 16.67 4.99 -0.92
C GLY A 49 16.58 3.50 -0.52
N ASP A 50 16.07 2.61 -1.37
CA ASP A 50 15.94 1.18 -1.06
C ASP A 50 16.26 0.29 -2.27
N ALA A 51 17.41 -0.38 -2.23
CA ALA A 51 17.87 -1.28 -3.26
C ALA A 51 17.40 -2.74 -3.11
N ALA A 52 16.66 -3.11 -2.06
CA ALA A 52 16.34 -4.51 -1.73
C ALA A 52 15.71 -5.26 -2.91
N MET A 53 14.73 -4.64 -3.56
CA MET A 53 14.05 -5.24 -4.72
C MET A 53 14.91 -5.29 -5.99
N LEU A 54 15.91 -4.41 -6.14
CA LEU A 54 16.87 -4.52 -7.24
C LEU A 54 17.74 -5.77 -7.08
N PHE A 55 18.17 -6.07 -5.85
CA PHE A 55 18.89 -7.31 -5.57
C PHE A 55 18.01 -8.54 -5.77
N LEU A 56 16.73 -8.48 -5.40
CA LEU A 56 15.77 -9.56 -5.65
C LEU A 56 15.65 -9.88 -7.16
N LEU A 57 15.43 -8.84 -7.99
CA LEU A 57 15.36 -9.00 -9.44
C LEU A 57 16.69 -9.46 -10.04
N HIS A 58 17.81 -8.94 -9.53
CA HIS A 58 19.13 -9.39 -9.95
C HIS A 58 19.32 -10.89 -9.69
N VAL A 59 19.00 -11.36 -8.48
CA VAL A 59 19.07 -12.79 -8.13
C VAL A 59 18.15 -13.63 -9.01
N ALA A 60 16.91 -13.19 -9.24
CA ALA A 60 15.98 -13.88 -10.13
C ALA A 60 16.53 -14.00 -11.55
N SER A 61 17.13 -12.93 -12.10
CA SER A 61 17.74 -12.92 -13.43
C SER A 61 18.95 -13.85 -13.59
N LYS A 62 19.56 -14.28 -12.47
CA LYS A 62 20.71 -15.17 -12.45
C LYS A 62 20.34 -16.64 -12.32
N MET A 63 19.07 -16.96 -12.13
CA MET A 63 18.62 -18.35 -12.21
C MET A 63 18.67 -18.82 -13.66
N ARG A 64 19.17 -20.04 -13.89
CA ARG A 64 19.12 -20.66 -15.22
C ARG A 64 17.68 -20.92 -15.64
N ASP A 65 17.44 -20.88 -16.94
CA ASP A 65 16.14 -21.26 -17.51
C ASP A 65 15.80 -22.73 -17.26
N VAL A 66 14.51 -23.05 -17.36
CA VAL A 66 14.02 -24.43 -17.28
C VAL A 66 14.45 -25.19 -18.53
N ASP A 67 15.14 -26.31 -18.34
CA ASP A 67 15.56 -27.19 -19.44
C ASP A 67 14.49 -28.22 -19.84
N GLU A 68 14.80 -28.99 -20.87
CA GLU A 68 13.95 -30.07 -21.40
C GLU A 68 13.62 -31.16 -20.37
N THR A 69 14.41 -31.28 -19.30
CA THR A 69 14.16 -32.23 -18.19
C THR A 69 13.23 -31.65 -17.13
N GLY A 70 12.79 -30.40 -17.28
CA GLY A 70 11.98 -29.69 -16.30
C GLY A 70 12.78 -29.15 -15.12
N ARG A 71 14.12 -29.14 -15.18
CA ARG A 71 14.97 -28.57 -14.13
C ARG A 71 15.27 -27.11 -14.44
N GLY A 72 15.14 -26.25 -13.43
CA GLY A 72 15.46 -24.83 -13.51
C GLY A 72 16.41 -24.39 -12.40
N GLY A 73 16.54 -23.08 -12.21
CA GLY A 73 17.33 -22.49 -11.14
C GLY A 73 16.53 -22.30 -9.84
N LYS A 74 17.24 -22.32 -8.71
CA LYS A 74 16.72 -21.97 -7.40
C LYS A 74 17.54 -20.85 -6.78
N ALA A 75 16.89 -20.01 -5.99
CA ALA A 75 17.59 -18.97 -5.26
C ALA A 75 17.13 -18.81 -3.82
N GLY A 76 18.05 -18.40 -2.95
CA GLY A 76 17.78 -17.98 -1.59
C GLY A 76 18.34 -16.58 -1.38
N ILE A 77 17.48 -15.62 -1.03
CA ILE A 77 17.92 -14.25 -0.74
C ILE A 77 17.34 -13.76 0.59
N VAL A 78 18.21 -13.25 1.46
CA VAL A 78 17.78 -12.65 2.72
C VAL A 78 17.51 -11.16 2.50
N LEU A 79 16.34 -10.69 2.91
CA LEU A 79 15.92 -9.29 2.80
C LEU A 79 15.32 -8.80 4.14
N ASN A 80 15.20 -7.48 4.29
CA ASN A 80 14.37 -6.89 5.34
C ASN A 80 12.87 -7.02 4.98
N GLY A 81 11.97 -6.47 5.80
CA GLY A 81 10.52 -6.52 5.54
C GLY A 81 10.03 -5.64 4.38
N SER A 82 10.81 -4.66 3.92
CA SER A 82 10.39 -3.67 2.92
C SER A 82 9.80 -4.30 1.64
N PRO A 83 10.43 -5.32 1.03
CA PRO A 83 9.92 -5.94 -0.19
C PRO A 83 8.54 -6.58 -0.09
N LEU A 84 8.05 -6.88 1.12
CA LEU A 84 6.76 -7.56 1.34
C LEU A 84 5.56 -6.63 1.10
N PHE A 85 5.68 -5.33 1.41
CA PHE A 85 4.52 -4.43 1.47
C PHE A 85 4.74 -3.01 0.95
N ASN A 86 5.99 -2.57 0.72
CA ASN A 86 6.25 -1.19 0.31
C ASN A 86 5.61 -0.86 -1.06
N GLY A 87 5.09 0.35 -1.24
CA GLY A 87 4.54 0.81 -2.52
C GLY A 87 3.15 0.24 -2.86
N GLY A 88 2.19 1.14 -3.09
CA GLY A 88 0.81 0.79 -3.44
C GLY A 88 0.60 0.34 -4.89
N ALA A 89 -0.65 0.09 -5.26
CA ALA A 89 -1.02 -0.36 -6.60
C ALA A 89 -0.47 0.53 -7.73
N GLY A 90 0.02 -0.11 -8.79
CA GLY A 90 0.65 0.54 -9.93
C GLY A 90 2.01 1.22 -9.65
N SER A 91 2.57 1.11 -8.44
CA SER A 91 3.93 1.56 -8.16
C SER A 91 4.98 0.54 -8.58
N GLY A 92 6.23 0.98 -8.75
CA GLY A 92 7.36 0.11 -9.08
C GLY A 92 7.50 -1.08 -8.13
N PRO A 93 7.56 -0.90 -6.80
CA PRO A 93 7.64 -2.01 -5.85
C PRO A 93 6.52 -3.04 -5.98
N SER A 94 5.28 -2.55 -6.16
CA SER A 94 4.11 -3.40 -6.35
C SER A 94 4.19 -4.18 -7.68
N GLY A 95 4.66 -3.54 -8.75
CA GLY A 95 4.93 -4.19 -10.04
C GLY A 95 6.02 -5.25 -9.96
N ILE A 96 7.08 -5.02 -9.17
CA ILE A 96 8.13 -6.02 -8.91
C ILE A 96 7.54 -7.24 -8.20
N ARG A 97 6.80 -7.04 -7.08
CA ARG A 97 6.12 -8.15 -6.40
C ARG A 97 5.17 -8.90 -7.33
N GLY A 98 4.36 -8.18 -8.08
CA GLY A 98 3.46 -8.76 -9.08
C GLY A 98 4.19 -9.60 -10.10
N HIS A 99 5.32 -9.13 -10.64
CA HIS A 99 6.14 -9.92 -11.55
C HIS A 99 6.68 -11.19 -10.91
N MET A 100 7.21 -11.10 -9.70
CA MET A 100 7.75 -12.26 -8.97
C MET A 100 6.65 -13.31 -8.69
N LEU A 101 5.44 -12.86 -8.34
CA LEU A 101 4.30 -13.73 -8.04
C LEU A 101 3.68 -14.29 -9.33
N GLU A 102 3.31 -13.47 -10.30
CA GLU A 102 2.61 -13.89 -11.51
C GLU A 102 3.45 -14.85 -12.37
N ASN A 103 4.78 -14.67 -12.43
CA ASN A 103 5.71 -15.61 -13.06
C ASN A 103 6.02 -16.85 -12.19
N ASP A 104 5.30 -17.02 -11.09
CA ASP A 104 5.38 -18.15 -10.17
C ASP A 104 6.80 -18.40 -9.64
N LEU A 105 7.58 -17.34 -9.41
CA LEU A 105 8.98 -17.45 -9.01
C LEU A 105 9.14 -17.63 -7.49
N VAL A 106 8.26 -17.04 -6.69
CA VAL A 106 8.36 -17.08 -5.21
C VAL A 106 7.81 -18.41 -4.71
N GLU A 107 8.67 -19.33 -4.26
CA GLU A 107 8.26 -20.64 -3.73
C GLU A 107 7.91 -20.57 -2.24
N ALA A 108 8.75 -19.89 -1.45
CA ALA A 108 8.49 -19.68 -0.04
C ALA A 108 9.10 -18.39 0.50
N ILE A 109 8.55 -17.90 1.60
CA ILE A 109 9.13 -16.81 2.39
C ILE A 109 9.19 -17.29 3.85
N VAL A 110 10.37 -17.25 4.44
CA VAL A 110 10.60 -17.63 5.84
C VAL A 110 10.85 -16.38 6.66
N ALA A 111 10.00 -16.09 7.65
CA ALA A 111 10.28 -15.04 8.63
C ALA A 111 11.26 -15.57 9.67
N LEU A 112 12.43 -14.93 9.79
CA LEU A 112 13.49 -15.34 10.72
C LEU A 112 13.32 -14.66 12.09
N PRO A 113 13.91 -15.20 13.16
CA PRO A 113 13.99 -14.50 14.44
C PRO A 113 14.64 -13.12 14.30
N ASN A 114 14.25 -12.19 15.17
CA ASN A 114 14.95 -10.93 15.31
C ASN A 114 16.37 -11.14 15.85
N ASP A 115 17.21 -10.10 15.75
CA ASP A 115 18.57 -10.11 16.29
C ASP A 115 19.46 -11.25 15.76
N MET A 116 19.22 -11.70 14.53
CA MET A 116 20.01 -12.76 13.87
C MET A 116 21.29 -12.26 13.20
N PHE A 117 21.43 -10.93 13.01
CA PHE A 117 22.52 -10.31 12.26
C PHE A 117 23.38 -9.39 13.13
N TYR A 118 24.67 -9.29 12.79
CA TYR A 118 25.66 -8.53 13.58
C TYR A 118 25.39 -7.03 13.64
N ASN A 119 24.81 -6.46 12.58
CA ASN A 119 24.69 -5.01 12.41
C ASN A 119 23.27 -4.49 12.61
N THR A 120 22.29 -5.37 12.85
CA THR A 120 20.88 -4.98 12.95
C THR A 120 20.06 -6.00 13.73
N GLY A 121 19.07 -5.50 14.47
CA GLY A 121 18.07 -6.29 15.20
C GLY A 121 16.74 -6.44 14.46
N ILE A 122 16.65 -5.95 13.22
CA ILE A 122 15.40 -5.94 12.45
C ILE A 122 14.90 -7.35 12.13
N ALA A 123 13.59 -7.45 11.87
CA ALA A 123 13.00 -8.61 11.23
C ALA A 123 13.58 -8.81 9.83
N THR A 124 13.93 -10.05 9.52
CA THR A 124 14.51 -10.46 8.24
C THR A 124 13.76 -11.66 7.68
N TYR A 125 13.75 -11.76 6.36
CA TYR A 125 12.97 -12.74 5.63
C TYR A 125 13.87 -13.42 4.61
N LEU A 126 13.85 -14.75 4.59
CA LEU A 126 14.49 -15.54 3.55
C LEU A 126 13.48 -15.83 2.45
N TRP A 127 13.72 -15.26 1.26
CA TRP A 127 12.94 -15.52 0.07
C TRP A 127 13.56 -16.70 -0.68
N ILE A 128 12.76 -17.74 -0.91
CA ILE A 128 13.11 -18.90 -1.70
C ILE A 128 12.43 -18.77 -3.06
N LEU A 129 13.24 -18.76 -4.11
CA LEU A 129 12.78 -18.65 -5.50
C LEU A 129 13.03 -19.95 -6.25
N SER A 130 12.15 -20.28 -7.18
CA SER A 130 12.28 -21.38 -8.12
C SER A 130 11.48 -21.08 -9.39
N ASN A 131 12.09 -21.26 -10.56
CA ASN A 131 11.36 -21.22 -11.84
C ASN A 131 10.92 -22.61 -12.32
N ALA A 132 11.21 -23.65 -11.54
CA ALA A 132 10.81 -25.04 -11.80
C ALA A 132 10.18 -25.62 -10.53
N LYS A 133 9.00 -25.10 -10.15
CA LYS A 133 8.27 -25.59 -8.99
C LYS A 133 7.66 -26.98 -9.27
N PRO A 134 7.64 -27.88 -8.27
CA PRO A 134 6.84 -29.10 -8.30
C PRO A 134 5.36 -28.84 -8.62
N ALA A 135 4.69 -29.81 -9.22
CA ALA A 135 3.31 -29.66 -9.70
C ALA A 135 2.31 -29.33 -8.56
N ASP A 136 2.53 -29.87 -7.37
CA ASP A 136 1.76 -29.64 -6.15
C ASP A 136 2.00 -28.25 -5.53
N ARG A 137 3.03 -27.52 -5.97
CA ARG A 137 3.39 -26.18 -5.49
C ARG A 137 3.20 -25.09 -6.54
N LYS A 138 2.82 -25.47 -7.76
CA LYS A 138 2.60 -24.53 -8.84
C LYS A 138 1.52 -23.52 -8.45
N ASP A 139 1.77 -22.25 -8.77
CA ASP A 139 0.89 -21.11 -8.47
C ASP A 139 0.64 -20.90 -6.96
N THR A 140 1.49 -21.48 -6.10
CA THR A 140 1.40 -21.31 -4.65
C THR A 140 2.67 -20.72 -4.05
N VAL A 141 2.50 -20.10 -2.88
CA VAL A 141 3.58 -19.55 -2.05
C VAL A 141 3.40 -20.04 -0.64
N GLN A 142 4.46 -20.58 -0.04
CA GLN A 142 4.49 -20.93 1.37
C GLN A 142 5.02 -19.77 2.22
N LEU A 143 4.29 -19.39 3.25
CA LEU A 143 4.80 -18.52 4.31
C LEU A 143 5.15 -19.40 5.51
N ILE A 144 6.37 -19.27 6.02
CA ILE A 144 6.91 -20.10 7.11
C ILE A 144 7.37 -19.18 8.23
N ASP A 145 6.73 -19.25 9.40
CA ASP A 145 7.09 -18.43 10.55
C ASP A 145 8.13 -19.14 11.44
N ALA A 146 9.40 -18.77 11.27
CA ALA A 146 10.49 -19.25 12.12
C ALA A 146 10.88 -18.25 13.22
N THR A 147 10.08 -17.18 13.46
CA THR A 147 10.45 -16.08 14.37
C THR A 147 10.67 -16.55 15.81
N LYS A 148 9.96 -17.59 16.25
CA LYS A 148 10.04 -18.19 17.60
C LYS A 148 11.09 -19.30 17.72
N LEU A 149 11.82 -19.62 16.66
CA LEU A 149 12.76 -20.76 16.64
C LEU A 149 14.20 -20.38 17.01
N GLY A 150 14.44 -19.13 17.40
CA GLY A 150 15.75 -18.66 17.85
C GLY A 150 16.06 -19.00 19.31
N THR A 151 17.32 -19.26 19.62
CA THR A 151 17.87 -19.34 20.97
C THR A 151 18.85 -18.20 21.21
N LYS A 152 18.93 -17.73 22.45
CA LYS A 152 19.85 -16.64 22.81
C LYS A 152 21.29 -17.13 22.77
N LEU A 153 22.17 -16.33 22.17
CA LEU A 153 23.61 -16.52 22.23
C LEU A 153 24.11 -16.33 23.66
N ARG A 154 25.06 -17.19 24.06
CA ARG A 154 25.77 -17.05 25.35
C ARG A 154 26.48 -15.69 25.46
N LYS A 155 27.01 -15.19 24.35
CA LYS A 155 27.61 -13.87 24.26
C LYS A 155 27.16 -13.18 22.98
N SER A 156 26.47 -12.06 23.17
CA SER A 156 26.11 -11.06 22.18
C SER A 156 27.29 -10.66 21.27
N ILE A 157 27.06 -10.59 19.95
CA ILE A 157 28.06 -10.13 18.97
C ILE A 157 27.45 -8.98 18.15
N GLY A 158 27.85 -7.73 18.41
CA GLY A 158 27.22 -6.56 17.81
C GLY A 158 25.74 -6.47 18.23
N SER A 159 24.82 -6.43 17.27
CA SER A 159 23.37 -6.57 17.47
C SER A 159 22.89 -8.02 17.48
N LYS A 160 23.72 -8.99 17.08
CA LYS A 160 23.31 -10.40 17.05
C LYS A 160 23.10 -10.91 18.48
N ARG A 161 21.89 -11.35 18.78
CA ARG A 161 21.49 -11.93 20.08
C ARG A 161 20.98 -13.35 19.92
N ASN A 162 20.47 -13.71 18.75
CA ASN A 162 19.85 -15.01 18.53
C ASN A 162 20.61 -15.83 17.48
N GLU A 163 20.48 -17.14 17.60
CA GLU A 163 20.81 -18.10 16.55
C GLU A 163 19.71 -19.16 16.46
N ILE A 164 19.52 -19.74 15.27
CA ILE A 164 18.63 -20.89 15.12
C ILE A 164 19.48 -22.15 15.31
N PRO A 165 19.20 -23.01 16.30
CA PRO A 165 19.87 -24.31 16.48
C PRO A 165 19.69 -25.21 15.25
N ASP A 166 20.62 -26.14 15.04
CA ASP A 166 20.59 -27.02 13.86
C ASP A 166 19.28 -27.84 13.78
N ALA A 167 18.80 -28.38 14.90
CA ALA A 167 17.51 -29.10 14.94
C ALA A 167 16.32 -28.24 14.48
N HIS A 168 16.31 -26.95 14.82
CA HIS A 168 15.26 -26.03 14.38
C HIS A 168 15.42 -25.63 12.90
N ARG A 169 16.67 -25.53 12.40
CA ARG A 169 16.90 -25.32 10.95
C ARG A 169 16.39 -26.51 10.14
N ASP A 170 16.66 -27.72 10.63
CA ASP A 170 16.20 -28.95 9.99
C ASP A 170 14.67 -29.02 9.99
N ALA A 171 14.01 -28.61 11.09
CA ALA A 171 12.56 -28.50 11.14
C ALA A 171 12.02 -27.48 10.12
N VAL A 172 12.64 -26.31 9.97
CA VAL A 172 12.26 -25.33 8.93
C VAL A 172 12.42 -25.91 7.52
N VAL A 173 13.51 -26.64 7.25
CA VAL A 173 13.73 -27.30 5.95
C VAL A 173 12.68 -28.39 5.71
N ARG A 174 12.34 -29.20 6.73
CA ARG A 174 11.27 -30.20 6.65
C ARG A 174 9.89 -29.56 6.47
N ALA A 175 9.62 -28.44 7.13
CA ALA A 175 8.38 -27.68 6.95
C ALA A 175 8.26 -27.15 5.52
N PHE A 176 9.36 -26.58 4.98
CA PHE A 176 9.45 -26.20 3.57
C PHE A 176 9.28 -27.40 2.63
N ALA A 177 9.80 -28.59 2.96
CA ALA A 177 9.65 -29.79 2.15
C ALA A 177 8.25 -30.45 2.26
N GLY A 178 7.44 -30.07 3.25
CA GLY A 178 6.17 -30.73 3.54
C GLY A 178 6.33 -32.09 4.23
N THR A 179 7.45 -32.30 4.93
CA THR A 179 7.84 -33.57 5.57
C THR A 179 8.16 -33.37 7.05
N LEU A 180 7.45 -32.46 7.73
CA LEU A 180 7.60 -32.21 9.17
C LEU A 180 7.02 -33.41 9.94
N ASN A 181 7.75 -33.90 10.95
CA ASN A 181 7.32 -35.02 11.79
C ASN A 181 6.64 -34.51 13.06
N GLU A 182 5.86 -35.37 13.73
CA GLU A 182 5.23 -35.03 15.02
C GLU A 182 6.26 -34.73 16.14
N ASP A 183 7.46 -35.31 16.04
CA ASP A 183 8.56 -35.09 17.00
C ASP A 183 9.36 -33.80 16.75
N ASP A 184 9.10 -33.11 15.63
CA ASP A 184 9.79 -31.86 15.31
C ASP A 184 9.25 -30.68 16.12
N VAL A 185 10.06 -29.64 16.29
CA VAL A 185 9.55 -28.36 16.80
C VAL A 185 8.47 -27.83 15.85
N GLU A 186 7.39 -27.31 16.41
CA GLU A 186 6.31 -26.72 15.63
C GLU A 186 6.84 -25.55 14.79
N VAL A 187 6.57 -25.60 13.48
CA VAL A 187 6.89 -24.52 12.54
C VAL A 187 5.59 -24.12 11.83
N PRO A 188 4.99 -22.97 12.17
CA PRO A 188 3.78 -22.53 11.50
C PRO A 188 4.02 -22.30 10.00
N VAL A 189 3.23 -23.00 9.17
CA VAL A 189 3.26 -22.86 7.70
C VAL A 189 1.86 -22.54 7.21
N LYS A 190 1.76 -21.56 6.31
CA LYS A 190 0.52 -21.26 5.58
C LYS A 190 0.83 -21.23 4.08
N THR A 191 0.01 -21.90 3.28
CA THR A 191 0.15 -21.94 1.83
C THR A 191 -0.96 -21.11 1.20
N PHE A 192 -0.58 -20.23 0.28
CA PHE A 192 -1.49 -19.32 -0.42
C PHE A 192 -1.37 -19.52 -1.92
N ASN A 193 -2.45 -19.27 -2.65
CA ASN A 193 -2.33 -19.05 -4.09
C ASN A 193 -1.57 -17.75 -4.34
N LYS A 194 -0.76 -17.68 -5.39
CA LYS A 194 0.04 -16.49 -5.75
C LYS A 194 -0.79 -15.20 -5.86
N ARG A 195 -2.07 -15.31 -6.24
CA ARG A 195 -3.02 -14.19 -6.37
C ARG A 195 -3.80 -13.87 -5.11
N ASP A 196 -3.61 -14.60 -4.02
CA ASP A 196 -4.13 -14.21 -2.70
C ASP A 196 -3.50 -12.90 -2.21
N PHE A 197 -2.34 -12.55 -2.77
CA PHE A 197 -1.58 -11.33 -2.51
C PHE A 197 -1.95 -10.17 -3.45
N ALA A 198 -2.86 -10.39 -4.41
CA ALA A 198 -3.25 -9.40 -5.39
C ALA A 198 -4.53 -8.64 -4.95
N TYR A 199 -4.58 -7.35 -5.26
CA TYR A 199 -5.74 -6.49 -5.02
C TYR A 199 -5.86 -5.43 -6.11
N TRP A 200 -7.04 -4.81 -6.22
CA TRP A 200 -7.23 -3.59 -7.00
C TRP A 200 -7.41 -2.41 -6.07
N THR A 201 -6.66 -1.34 -6.27
CA THR A 201 -6.99 -0.03 -5.69
C THR A 201 -7.93 0.67 -6.65
N VAL A 202 -9.13 1.01 -6.19
CA VAL A 202 -10.16 1.71 -6.96
C VAL A 202 -10.38 3.10 -6.38
N THR A 203 -10.61 4.10 -7.24
CA THR A 203 -10.93 5.46 -6.78
C THR A 203 -12.44 5.60 -6.65
N VAL A 204 -12.90 5.94 -5.46
CA VAL A 204 -14.30 6.22 -5.16
C VAL A 204 -14.49 7.73 -5.20
N GLU A 205 -15.29 8.20 -6.14
CA GLU A 205 -15.64 9.60 -6.30
C GLU A 205 -17.03 9.85 -5.68
N ARG A 206 -17.21 11.05 -5.16
CA ARG A 206 -18.49 11.55 -4.63
C ARG A 206 -18.86 12.85 -5.33
N PRO A 207 -20.15 13.18 -5.47
CA PRO A 207 -20.55 14.36 -6.21
C PRO A 207 -20.17 15.64 -5.47
N LEU A 208 -19.81 16.65 -6.24
CA LEU A 208 -19.62 17.99 -5.75
C LEU A 208 -20.99 18.65 -5.51
N GLN A 209 -21.24 19.03 -4.26
CA GLN A 209 -22.41 19.83 -3.87
C GLN A 209 -21.91 21.09 -3.20
N LEU A 210 -22.36 22.25 -3.67
CA LEU A 210 -21.89 23.55 -3.21
C LEU A 210 -23.05 24.49 -2.93
N ARG A 211 -23.06 25.03 -1.71
CA ARG A 211 -23.82 26.20 -1.33
C ARG A 211 -23.00 27.46 -1.58
N PHE A 212 -23.63 28.49 -2.14
CA PHE A 212 -23.02 29.79 -2.36
C PHE A 212 -23.75 30.86 -1.57
N GLN A 213 -22.99 31.73 -0.91
CA GLN A 213 -23.50 32.87 -0.18
C GLN A 213 -22.38 33.92 -0.10
N CYS A 214 -22.65 35.18 -0.48
CA CYS A 214 -21.65 36.24 -0.41
C CYS A 214 -21.61 36.87 1.00
N THR A 215 -21.27 36.07 2.01
CA THR A 215 -21.08 36.57 3.38
C THR A 215 -19.84 37.48 3.45
N PRO A 216 -19.71 38.33 4.49
CA PRO A 216 -18.51 39.15 4.68
C PRO A 216 -17.21 38.33 4.65
N GLU A 217 -17.21 37.13 5.22
CA GLU A 217 -16.06 36.21 5.24
C GLU A 217 -15.74 35.68 3.83
N ALA A 218 -16.75 35.27 3.06
CA ALA A 218 -16.57 34.82 1.69
C ALA A 218 -16.02 35.94 0.79
N ILE A 219 -16.54 37.16 0.95
CA ILE A 219 -16.06 38.34 0.22
C ILE A 219 -14.61 38.66 0.61
N SER A 220 -14.26 38.58 1.90
CA SER A 220 -12.88 38.74 2.36
C SER A 220 -11.95 37.70 1.74
N ALA A 221 -12.38 36.44 1.69
CA ALA A 221 -11.61 35.36 1.05
C ALA A 221 -11.42 35.61 -0.46
N VAL A 222 -12.42 36.18 -1.14
CA VAL A 222 -12.29 36.62 -2.55
C VAL A 222 -11.27 37.73 -2.70
N ALA A 223 -11.27 38.72 -1.79
CA ALA A 223 -10.33 39.84 -1.81
C ALA A 223 -8.87 39.39 -1.62
N GLU A 224 -8.64 38.34 -0.82
CA GLU A 224 -7.30 37.79 -0.59
C GLU A 224 -6.85 36.80 -1.68
N GLN A 225 -7.77 36.34 -2.53
CA GLN A 225 -7.45 35.36 -3.55
C GLN A 225 -6.66 36.00 -4.71
N LYS A 226 -5.42 35.53 -4.92
CA LYS A 226 -4.43 36.11 -5.86
C LYS A 226 -4.92 36.40 -7.30
N THR A 227 -5.85 35.60 -7.83
CA THR A 227 -6.42 35.71 -9.17
C THR A 227 -7.60 36.69 -9.22
N LEU A 228 -8.34 36.83 -8.11
CA LEU A 228 -9.53 37.65 -7.98
C LEU A 228 -9.23 39.05 -7.43
N ALA A 229 -8.22 39.17 -6.56
CA ALA A 229 -7.77 40.44 -5.95
C ALA A 229 -7.38 41.52 -6.97
N LYS A 230 -7.09 41.14 -8.22
CA LYS A 230 -6.73 42.05 -9.32
C LYS A 230 -7.93 42.54 -10.11
N VAL A 231 -9.14 42.07 -9.79
CA VAL A 231 -10.37 42.48 -10.47
C VAL A 231 -10.95 43.69 -9.76
N GLU A 232 -10.79 44.86 -10.37
CA GLU A 232 -11.33 46.11 -9.83
C GLU A 232 -12.86 46.04 -9.70
N GLY A 233 -13.40 46.53 -8.58
CA GLY A 233 -14.84 46.61 -8.31
C GLY A 233 -15.52 45.28 -7.96
N LEU A 234 -14.79 44.15 -7.93
CA LEU A 234 -15.38 42.84 -7.67
C LEU A 234 -15.95 42.73 -6.25
N THR A 235 -15.23 43.19 -5.25
CA THR A 235 -15.66 43.15 -3.84
C THR A 235 -16.90 43.98 -3.61
N GLU A 236 -16.95 45.20 -4.16
CA GLU A 236 -18.08 46.11 -4.06
C GLU A 236 -19.32 45.52 -4.75
N ALA A 237 -19.13 44.92 -5.93
CA ALA A 237 -20.21 44.23 -6.63
C ALA A 237 -20.73 43.03 -5.84
N LEU A 238 -19.86 42.24 -5.19
CA LEU A 238 -20.28 41.13 -4.34
C LEU A 238 -21.04 41.60 -3.08
N VAL A 239 -20.61 42.70 -2.45
CA VAL A 239 -21.36 43.31 -1.34
C VAL A 239 -22.76 43.73 -1.80
N ALA A 240 -22.86 44.35 -2.99
CA ALA A 240 -24.14 44.78 -3.56
C ALA A 240 -25.04 43.61 -4.01
N PHE A 241 -24.46 42.42 -4.26
CA PHE A 241 -25.22 41.23 -4.65
C PHE A 241 -26.04 40.67 -3.47
N GLY A 242 -25.60 40.92 -2.24
CA GLY A 242 -26.26 40.47 -1.02
C GLY A 242 -25.87 39.05 -0.60
N ASP A 243 -26.50 38.59 0.48
CA ASP A 243 -26.16 37.35 1.19
C ASP A 243 -27.23 36.24 1.02
N GLU A 244 -27.99 36.28 -0.08
CA GLU A 244 -28.92 35.21 -0.42
C GLU A 244 -28.18 33.87 -0.59
N VAL A 245 -28.80 32.80 -0.11
CA VAL A 245 -28.26 31.44 -0.21
C VAL A 245 -28.67 30.80 -1.53
N TYR A 246 -27.68 30.34 -2.29
CA TYR A 246 -27.88 29.58 -3.51
C TYR A 246 -27.42 28.13 -3.33
N LEU A 247 -28.33 27.20 -3.55
CA LEU A 247 -28.07 25.75 -3.50
C LEU A 247 -27.79 25.14 -4.88
N ASN A 248 -27.84 25.94 -5.95
CA ASN A 248 -27.59 25.50 -7.32
C ASN A 248 -26.51 26.39 -7.96
N ARG A 249 -25.40 25.77 -8.38
CA ARG A 249 -24.24 26.49 -8.94
C ARG A 249 -24.61 27.25 -10.21
N GLU A 250 -25.36 26.63 -11.11
CA GLU A 250 -25.70 27.22 -12.41
C GLU A 250 -26.64 28.42 -12.25
N LYS A 251 -27.58 28.37 -11.29
CA LYS A 251 -28.43 29.51 -10.89
C LYS A 251 -27.58 30.65 -10.33
N PHE A 252 -26.70 30.34 -9.36
CA PHE A 252 -25.78 31.31 -8.76
C PHE A 252 -24.90 31.98 -9.84
N ASP A 253 -24.24 31.20 -10.69
CA ASP A 253 -23.35 31.70 -11.74
C ASP A 253 -24.08 32.62 -12.74
N LYS A 254 -25.34 32.31 -13.05
CA LYS A 254 -26.16 33.11 -13.96
C LYS A 254 -26.57 34.44 -13.33
N GLU A 255 -27.07 34.42 -12.11
CA GLU A 255 -27.56 35.62 -11.41
C GLU A 255 -26.41 36.53 -11.01
N LEU A 256 -25.35 35.98 -10.42
CA LEU A 256 -24.13 36.72 -10.12
C LEU A 256 -23.49 37.25 -11.41
N GLY A 257 -23.47 36.45 -12.48
CA GLY A 257 -22.94 36.86 -13.78
C GLY A 257 -23.66 38.09 -14.36
N ARG A 258 -24.99 38.16 -14.23
CA ARG A 258 -25.78 39.33 -14.63
C ARG A 258 -25.45 40.54 -13.75
N HIS A 259 -25.47 40.36 -12.44
CA HIS A 259 -25.20 41.41 -11.47
C HIS A 259 -23.80 42.03 -11.64
N LEU A 260 -22.77 41.21 -11.81
CA LEU A 260 -21.41 41.69 -12.10
C LEU A 260 -21.37 42.52 -13.40
N GLY A 261 -22.09 42.08 -14.44
CA GLY A 261 -22.20 42.80 -15.70
C GLY A 261 -22.86 44.17 -15.54
N ASP A 262 -23.94 44.27 -14.75
CA ASP A 262 -24.64 45.51 -14.44
C ASP A 262 -23.76 46.49 -13.63
N HIS A 263 -22.79 45.98 -12.89
CA HIS A 263 -21.77 46.75 -12.16
C HIS A 263 -20.46 46.96 -12.97
N GLY A 264 -20.43 46.60 -14.25
CA GLY A 264 -19.28 46.78 -15.12
C GLY A 264 -18.10 45.82 -14.88
N VAL A 265 -18.28 44.83 -14.01
CA VAL A 265 -17.25 43.83 -13.68
C VAL A 265 -17.34 42.65 -14.65
N ARG A 266 -16.23 42.33 -15.32
CA ARG A 266 -16.12 41.18 -16.24
C ARG A 266 -15.05 40.22 -15.76
N LEU A 267 -15.40 38.94 -15.71
CA LEU A 267 -14.49 37.86 -15.32
C LEU A 267 -14.15 36.98 -16.51
N THR A 268 -12.87 36.62 -16.62
CA THR A 268 -12.41 35.54 -17.50
C THR A 268 -12.94 34.18 -17.01
N PRO A 269 -12.96 33.12 -17.86
CA PRO A 269 -13.37 31.78 -17.42
C PRO A 269 -12.57 31.26 -16.22
N ALA A 270 -11.27 31.56 -16.16
CA ALA A 270 -10.41 31.17 -15.04
C ALA A 270 -10.78 31.91 -13.73
N GLN A 271 -11.06 33.22 -13.82
CA GLN A 271 -11.52 34.01 -12.67
C GLN A 271 -12.90 33.56 -12.21
N ARG A 272 -13.86 33.33 -13.11
CA ARG A 272 -15.18 32.79 -12.75
C ARG A 272 -15.06 31.45 -12.04
N LYS A 273 -14.23 30.54 -12.57
CA LYS A 273 -13.93 29.26 -11.91
C LYS A 273 -13.38 29.46 -10.50
N LYS A 274 -12.41 30.35 -10.36
CA LYS A 274 -11.78 30.62 -9.07
C LYS A 274 -12.75 31.29 -8.08
N LEU A 275 -13.66 32.13 -8.56
CA LEU A 275 -14.66 32.81 -7.75
C LEU A 275 -15.62 31.82 -7.10
N TRP A 276 -16.26 30.95 -7.88
CA TRP A 276 -17.18 29.97 -7.30
C TRP A 276 -16.43 28.94 -6.43
N GLN A 277 -15.17 28.60 -6.74
CA GLN A 277 -14.35 27.76 -5.84
C GLN A 277 -13.98 28.44 -4.53
N THR A 278 -14.00 29.77 -4.46
CA THR A 278 -13.68 30.54 -3.25
C THR A 278 -14.92 30.82 -2.41
N ILE A 279 -16.07 31.06 -3.05
CA ILE A 279 -17.34 31.32 -2.36
C ILE A 279 -18.07 30.02 -2.00
N GLY A 280 -17.95 29.00 -2.85
CA GLY A 280 -18.67 27.73 -2.68
C GLY A 280 -18.19 26.97 -1.46
N VAL A 281 -19.13 26.60 -0.61
CA VAL A 281 -18.92 25.75 0.57
C VAL A 281 -19.66 24.45 0.36
N HIS A 282 -19.03 23.32 0.70
CA HIS A 282 -19.68 22.02 0.59
C HIS A 282 -20.94 21.95 1.46
N ASP A 283 -22.04 21.47 0.88
CA ASP A 283 -23.34 21.34 1.54
C ASP A 283 -24.12 20.18 0.91
N GLU A 284 -24.42 19.13 1.68
CA GLU A 284 -25.13 17.94 1.21
C GLU A 284 -26.60 18.22 0.81
N THR A 285 -27.13 19.39 1.16
CA THR A 285 -28.47 19.83 0.74
C THR A 285 -28.48 20.58 -0.60
N ALA A 286 -27.29 20.92 -1.14
CA ALA A 286 -27.18 21.59 -2.43
C ALA A 286 -27.34 20.63 -3.61
N ASP A 287 -27.73 21.16 -4.76
CA ASP A 287 -27.83 20.39 -6.00
C ASP A 287 -26.44 19.87 -6.42
N TYR A 288 -26.42 18.70 -7.07
CA TYR A 288 -25.19 18.17 -7.64
C TYR A 288 -24.66 19.07 -8.76
N CYS A 289 -23.40 19.47 -8.65
CA CYS A 289 -22.69 20.16 -9.70
C CYS A 289 -22.42 19.20 -10.87
N THR A 290 -22.66 19.67 -12.09
CA THR A 290 -22.44 18.88 -13.31
C THR A 290 -21.46 19.56 -14.25
N VAL A 291 -20.70 18.77 -15.01
CA VAL A 291 -19.74 19.29 -15.97
C VAL A 291 -20.47 20.12 -17.03
N GLN A 292 -20.10 21.39 -17.18
CA GLN A 292 -20.84 22.32 -18.04
C GLN A 292 -20.41 22.30 -19.51
N THR A 293 -19.23 21.77 -19.82
CA THR A 293 -18.61 21.86 -21.16
C THR A 293 -17.81 20.61 -21.51
N GLY A 294 -17.53 20.41 -22.80
CA GLY A 294 -16.71 19.30 -23.27
C GLY A 294 -17.50 17.99 -23.45
N LYS A 295 -16.76 16.88 -23.54
CA LYS A 295 -17.33 15.55 -23.84
C LYS A 295 -18.20 14.98 -22.72
N ASN A 296 -17.91 15.37 -21.48
CA ASN A 296 -18.55 14.84 -20.28
C ASN A 296 -19.69 15.75 -19.80
N LYS A 297 -20.21 16.64 -20.68
CA LYS A 297 -21.22 17.62 -20.29
C LYS A 297 -22.46 16.91 -19.72
N GLY A 298 -22.87 17.32 -18.52
CA GLY A 298 -24.01 16.75 -17.80
C GLY A 298 -23.65 15.63 -16.83
N GLU A 299 -22.42 15.11 -16.86
CA GLU A 299 -21.94 14.17 -15.83
C GLU A 299 -21.70 14.90 -14.50
N LEU A 300 -21.80 14.17 -13.40
CA LEU A 300 -21.51 14.69 -12.06
C LEU A 300 -20.05 15.10 -11.95
N GLU A 301 -19.79 16.27 -11.36
CA GLU A 301 -18.44 16.68 -11.03
C GLU A 301 -17.99 16.00 -9.73
N PRO A 302 -16.79 15.40 -9.68
CA PRO A 302 -16.27 14.82 -8.45
C PRO A 302 -15.87 15.90 -7.44
N ASN A 303 -16.13 15.64 -6.16
CA ASN A 303 -15.59 16.42 -5.05
C ASN A 303 -14.22 15.87 -4.63
N PRO A 304 -13.10 16.57 -4.90
CA PRO A 304 -11.77 16.09 -4.55
C PRO A 304 -11.55 15.94 -3.04
N ASP A 305 -12.26 16.71 -2.21
CA ASP A 305 -12.12 16.69 -0.75
C ASP A 305 -12.80 15.48 -0.10
N LEU A 306 -13.70 14.83 -0.84
CA LEU A 306 -14.43 13.63 -0.41
C LEU A 306 -14.04 12.37 -1.20
N ARG A 307 -13.05 12.49 -2.09
CA ARG A 307 -12.52 11.35 -2.84
C ARG A 307 -11.81 10.39 -1.91
N ASP A 308 -12.06 9.11 -2.09
CA ASP A 308 -11.37 8.04 -1.37
C ASP A 308 -10.85 6.96 -2.31
N THR A 309 -10.12 6.00 -1.74
CA THR A 309 -9.64 4.81 -2.44
C THR A 309 -9.91 3.55 -1.63
N GLU A 310 -10.38 2.51 -2.31
CA GLU A 310 -10.61 1.20 -1.70
C GLU A 310 -9.65 0.16 -2.27
N ASN A 311 -9.19 -0.75 -1.43
CA ASN A 311 -8.37 -1.90 -1.84
C ASN A 311 -9.23 -3.17 -1.83
N VAL A 312 -9.61 -3.62 -3.03
CA VAL A 312 -10.46 -4.80 -3.23
C VAL A 312 -9.57 -6.03 -3.48
N PRO A 313 -9.56 -7.05 -2.60
CA PRO A 313 -8.78 -8.26 -2.81
C PRO A 313 -9.26 -9.06 -4.03
N PHE A 314 -8.35 -9.76 -4.71
CA PHE A 314 -8.74 -10.68 -5.77
C PHE A 314 -9.62 -11.80 -5.21
N GLY A 315 -10.69 -12.11 -5.93
CA GLY A 315 -11.65 -13.14 -5.54
C GLY A 315 -12.48 -12.81 -4.31
N TRP A 316 -12.58 -11.54 -3.92
CA TRP A 316 -13.59 -11.09 -2.96
C TRP A 316 -14.98 -11.59 -3.39
N GLY A 317 -15.83 -11.97 -2.44
CA GLY A 317 -17.16 -12.51 -2.75
C GLY A 317 -17.16 -13.87 -3.48
N ASN A 318 -16.08 -14.66 -3.39
CA ASN A 318 -15.87 -15.91 -4.13
C ASN A 318 -15.78 -15.75 -5.66
N HIS A 319 -15.48 -14.54 -6.14
CA HIS A 319 -15.18 -14.31 -7.55
C HIS A 319 -13.86 -14.97 -7.98
N SER A 320 -13.64 -15.02 -9.30
CA SER A 320 -12.40 -15.56 -9.86
C SER A 320 -11.19 -14.67 -9.52
N LYS A 321 -10.05 -15.29 -9.18
CA LYS A 321 -8.78 -14.59 -8.93
C LYS A 321 -8.03 -14.37 -10.24
N THR A 322 -8.62 -13.56 -11.12
CA THR A 322 -8.10 -13.25 -12.46
C THR A 322 -8.23 -11.77 -12.73
N HIS A 323 -7.40 -11.23 -13.62
CA HIS A 323 -7.46 -9.81 -13.97
C HIS A 323 -8.77 -9.45 -14.67
N GLU A 324 -9.32 -10.40 -15.43
CA GLU A 324 -10.57 -10.28 -16.17
C GLU A 324 -11.79 -10.14 -15.25
N ALA A 325 -11.71 -10.67 -14.02
CA ALA A 325 -12.77 -10.57 -13.02
C ALA A 325 -12.81 -9.23 -12.26
N CYS A 326 -11.95 -8.26 -12.63
CA CYS A 326 -11.85 -6.97 -11.95
C CYS A 326 -13.19 -6.26 -11.83
N GLU A 327 -13.88 -6.05 -12.95
CA GLU A 327 -15.11 -5.24 -12.97
C GLU A 327 -16.22 -5.88 -12.14
N GLU A 328 -16.48 -7.18 -12.32
CA GLU A 328 -17.49 -7.91 -11.54
C GLU A 328 -17.16 -7.93 -10.04
N THR A 329 -15.91 -8.19 -9.67
CA THR A 329 -15.50 -8.33 -8.26
C THR A 329 -15.55 -6.98 -7.56
N VAL A 330 -15.01 -5.94 -8.20
CA VAL A 330 -15.01 -4.58 -7.67
C VAL A 330 -16.43 -4.04 -7.57
N GLN A 331 -17.28 -4.26 -8.58
CA GLN A 331 -18.68 -3.81 -8.51
C GLN A 331 -19.41 -4.50 -7.36
N ALA A 332 -19.23 -5.82 -7.18
CA ALA A 332 -19.84 -6.54 -6.08
C ALA A 332 -19.36 -6.03 -4.72
N TYR A 333 -18.05 -5.76 -4.58
CA TYR A 333 -17.48 -5.13 -3.38
C TYR A 333 -18.09 -3.76 -3.13
N PHE A 334 -18.16 -2.93 -4.16
CA PHE A 334 -18.64 -1.56 -4.07
C PHE A 334 -20.11 -1.48 -3.64
N GLU A 335 -20.97 -2.35 -4.17
CA GLU A 335 -22.38 -2.43 -3.77
C GLU A 335 -22.57 -2.93 -2.33
N ALA A 336 -21.69 -3.83 -1.86
CA ALA A 336 -21.82 -4.43 -0.53
C ALA A 336 -21.17 -3.58 0.58
N GLU A 337 -20.01 -2.98 0.32
CA GLU A 337 -19.16 -2.36 1.33
C GLU A 337 -19.11 -0.83 1.22
N VAL A 338 -19.38 -0.25 0.05
CA VAL A 338 -19.26 1.21 -0.15
C VAL A 338 -20.63 1.90 -0.25
N LYS A 339 -21.49 1.44 -1.15
CA LYS A 339 -22.82 2.01 -1.38
C LYS A 339 -23.71 2.14 -0.13
N PRO A 340 -23.70 1.20 0.84
CA PRO A 340 -24.51 1.33 2.05
C PRO A 340 -24.08 2.50 2.94
N HIS A 341 -22.81 2.91 2.85
CA HIS A 341 -22.26 4.04 3.60
C HIS A 341 -22.29 5.35 2.78
N VAL A 342 -22.16 5.25 1.46
CA VAL A 342 -22.09 6.41 0.55
C VAL A 342 -22.90 6.14 -0.72
N ALA A 343 -24.21 6.40 -0.68
CA ALA A 343 -25.15 6.00 -1.73
C ALA A 343 -24.91 6.70 -3.08
N ASP A 344 -24.39 7.93 -3.07
CA ASP A 344 -24.17 8.76 -4.25
C ASP A 344 -22.76 8.60 -4.86
N ALA A 345 -21.92 7.75 -4.29
CA ALA A 345 -20.59 7.47 -4.80
C ALA A 345 -20.63 6.71 -6.14
N TRP A 346 -19.56 6.85 -6.91
CA TRP A 346 -19.26 6.01 -8.08
C TRP A 346 -17.77 5.70 -8.18
N ILE A 347 -17.42 4.66 -8.93
CA ILE A 347 -16.03 4.29 -9.19
C ILE A 347 -15.51 5.03 -10.41
N ASP A 348 -14.33 5.65 -10.30
CA ASP A 348 -13.54 6.09 -11.46
C ASP A 348 -12.65 4.94 -11.95
N TRP A 349 -13.20 4.13 -12.85
CA TRP A 349 -12.54 2.95 -13.43
C TRP A 349 -11.22 3.29 -14.15
N SER A 350 -11.07 4.53 -14.65
CA SER A 350 -9.84 4.95 -15.35
C SER A 350 -8.63 5.04 -14.40
N LYS A 351 -8.87 5.12 -13.09
CA LYS A 351 -7.85 5.19 -12.04
C LYS A 351 -7.61 3.85 -11.34
N THR A 352 -8.34 2.79 -11.70
CA THR A 352 -8.16 1.47 -11.11
C THR A 352 -6.78 0.91 -11.42
N LYS A 353 -6.07 0.44 -10.38
CA LYS A 353 -4.72 -0.11 -10.50
C LYS A 353 -4.63 -1.43 -9.77
N THR A 354 -3.90 -2.39 -10.34
CA THR A 354 -3.55 -3.62 -9.62
C THR A 354 -2.37 -3.38 -8.69
N GLY A 355 -2.47 -3.92 -7.48
CA GLY A 355 -1.40 -3.98 -6.51
C GLY A 355 -1.16 -5.39 -6.00
N TYR A 356 0.03 -5.59 -5.46
CA TYR A 356 0.44 -6.82 -4.79
C TYR A 356 1.06 -6.48 -3.44
N GLU A 357 0.69 -7.23 -2.40
CA GLU A 357 1.21 -7.11 -1.04
C GLU A 357 1.22 -8.49 -0.36
N ILE A 358 2.26 -8.79 0.39
CA ILE A 358 2.39 -10.02 1.19
C ILE A 358 2.35 -9.60 2.66
N PRO A 359 1.16 -9.50 3.28
CA PRO A 359 1.02 -9.03 4.66
C PRO A 359 1.37 -10.17 5.63
N PHE A 360 2.63 -10.58 5.63
CA PHE A 360 3.13 -11.78 6.33
C PHE A 360 2.66 -11.82 7.79
N THR A 361 2.88 -10.74 8.54
CA THR A 361 2.51 -10.64 9.95
C THR A 361 1.01 -10.77 10.19
N ARG A 362 0.17 -10.25 9.29
CA ARG A 362 -1.30 -10.36 9.38
C ARG A 362 -1.74 -11.82 9.27
N HIS A 363 -1.07 -12.62 8.44
CA HIS A 363 -1.42 -14.03 8.26
C HIS A 363 -1.11 -14.89 9.48
N PHE A 364 -0.11 -14.53 10.30
CA PHE A 364 0.23 -15.26 11.54
C PHE A 364 -0.22 -14.54 12.80
N TYR A 365 -0.97 -13.44 12.67
CA TYR A 365 -1.53 -12.75 13.82
C TYR A 365 -2.64 -13.58 14.44
N GLU A 366 -2.43 -13.97 15.69
CA GLU A 366 -3.47 -14.54 16.54
C GLU A 366 -3.97 -13.45 17.47
N TYR A 367 -5.27 -13.15 17.41
CA TYR A 367 -5.88 -12.19 18.32
C TYR A 367 -5.82 -12.74 19.74
N VAL A 368 -5.06 -12.07 20.59
CA VAL A 368 -5.05 -12.32 22.03
C VAL A 368 -6.00 -11.31 22.66
N PRO A 369 -7.19 -11.72 23.15
CA PRO A 369 -8.06 -10.80 23.86
C PRO A 369 -7.31 -10.22 25.06
N PRO A 370 -7.52 -8.93 25.38
CA PRO A 370 -6.98 -8.38 26.61
C PRO A 370 -7.49 -9.21 27.80
N ARG A 371 -6.64 -9.39 28.82
CA ARG A 371 -7.08 -10.02 30.07
C ARG A 371 -8.27 -9.25 30.65
N PRO A 372 -9.24 -9.93 31.29
CA PRO A 372 -10.35 -9.26 31.97
C PRO A 372 -9.86 -8.17 32.92
N LEU A 373 -10.63 -7.08 33.06
CA LEU A 373 -10.30 -5.97 33.95
C LEU A 373 -10.11 -6.45 35.40
N GLU A 374 -10.90 -7.42 35.82
CA GLU A 374 -10.84 -7.99 37.17
C GLU A 374 -9.50 -8.69 37.45
N GLU A 375 -8.88 -9.32 36.45
CA GLU A 375 -7.54 -9.91 36.59
C GLU A 375 -6.46 -8.83 36.65
N ILE A 376 -6.63 -7.72 35.93
CA ILE A 376 -5.70 -6.59 35.95
C ILE A 376 -5.73 -5.93 37.34
N ASP A 377 -6.92 -5.70 37.89
CA ASP A 377 -7.09 -5.10 39.21
C ASP A 377 -6.50 -5.99 40.32
N SER A 378 -6.74 -7.31 40.27
CA SER A 378 -6.16 -8.25 41.23
C SER A 378 -4.64 -8.31 41.17
N ASP A 379 -4.04 -8.30 39.98
CA ASP A 379 -2.59 -8.23 39.82
C ASP A 379 -2.02 -6.89 40.33
N LEU A 380 -2.73 -5.77 40.09
CA LEU A 380 -2.31 -4.45 40.57
C LEU A 380 -2.32 -4.39 42.10
N GLU A 381 -3.37 -4.89 42.74
CA GLU A 381 -3.47 -5.00 44.20
C GLU A 381 -2.34 -5.85 44.78
N ARG A 382 -2.01 -6.98 44.14
CA ARG A 382 -0.90 -7.85 44.54
C ARG A 382 0.44 -7.12 44.47
N VAL A 383 0.74 -6.46 43.34
CA VAL A 383 2.00 -5.72 43.15
C VAL A 383 2.10 -4.54 44.12
N VAL A 384 1.00 -3.81 44.35
CA VAL A 384 0.94 -2.75 45.35
C VAL A 384 1.21 -3.30 46.76
N GLY A 385 0.64 -4.45 47.09
CA GLY A 385 0.90 -5.17 48.35
C GLY A 385 2.37 -5.55 48.53
N GLU A 386 3.00 -6.11 47.49
CA GLU A 386 4.42 -6.46 47.48
C GLU A 386 5.32 -5.22 47.67
N ILE A 387 5.02 -4.11 46.98
CA ILE A 387 5.75 -2.83 47.12
C ILE A 387 5.62 -2.26 48.54
N LEU A 388 4.41 -2.26 49.11
CA LEU A 388 4.19 -1.78 50.48
C LEU A 388 4.91 -2.64 51.52
N GLY A 389 5.02 -3.96 51.28
CA GLY A 389 5.81 -4.86 52.11
C GLY A 389 7.30 -4.52 52.07
N LEU A 390 7.86 -4.36 50.88
CA LEU A 390 9.27 -3.99 50.69
C LEU A 390 9.61 -2.63 51.30
N LEU A 391 8.72 -1.63 51.19
CA LEU A 391 8.93 -0.32 51.79
C LEU A 391 8.97 -0.38 53.32
N ARG A 392 8.13 -1.21 53.95
CA ARG A 392 8.14 -1.42 55.41
C ARG A 392 9.40 -2.12 55.89
N GLU A 393 9.98 -3.04 55.11
CA GLU A 393 11.25 -3.68 55.44
C GLU A 393 12.46 -2.74 55.34
N VAL A 394 12.36 -1.66 54.56
CA VAL A 394 13.41 -0.63 54.45
C VAL A 394 13.30 0.44 55.55
N GLU A 395 12.08 0.70 56.04
CA GLU A 395 11.82 1.64 57.15
C GLU A 395 12.04 1.01 58.55
N SER A 396 12.16 -0.31 58.65
CA SER A 396 12.50 -1.07 59.87
C SER A 396 14.00 -1.35 59.98
#